data_AF-A0A843GXD6-F1
#
_entry.id   AF-A0A843GXD6-F1
#
_cell.length_a   1.000
_cell.length_b   1.000
_cell.length_c   1.000
_cell.angle_alpha   90.00
_cell.angle_beta   90.00
_cell.angle_gamma   90.00
#
_symmetry.space_group_name_H-M   'P 1'
#
loop_
_entity.id
_entity.type
_entity.pdbx_description
1 polymer ?
#
loop_
_entity_poly.entity_id
_entity_poly.type
_entity_poly.pdbx_seq_one_letter_code
_entity_poly.pdbx_strand_id
1 'polypeptide(L)'
;MSMYEWAKREVEIAKKSSAMKDEDFDYVGECYDSALKAYKSLCDDEHSGLSFGITASILKRLLRADPLTPIYDEPDVWNEVAGIREDECKVYQCRRMSSLFKDVYPDGRVEYSDVNRINCIDVDTTFSYHSSLADRWFDKNYPIKLPYTGEKIDVFIEEFLTDEKNGDFDTVGILYANKDGEVININKYYKADEEDKDWVELTQAQYYKRKLKKINRE
;
A
#
# COMPACT_ATOMS: atom_id res chain seq x y z
N MET A 1 -12.19 -35.94 15.53
CA MET A 1 -12.60 -34.56 15.19
C MET A 1 -12.06 -34.28 13.80
N SER A 2 -12.91 -33.96 12.83
CA SER A 2 -12.42 -33.59 11.48
C SER A 2 -11.75 -32.21 11.53
N MET A 3 -10.99 -31.86 10.49
CA MET A 3 -10.39 -30.51 10.38
C MET A 3 -11.45 -29.42 10.42
N TYR A 4 -12.59 -29.63 9.76
CA TYR A 4 -13.71 -28.69 9.77
C TYR A 4 -14.35 -28.54 11.17
N GLU A 5 -14.56 -29.64 11.90
CA GLU A 5 -15.12 -29.57 13.26
C GLU A 5 -14.18 -28.83 14.22
N TRP A 6 -12.86 -28.97 14.05
CA TRP A 6 -11.90 -28.17 14.80
C TRP A 6 -12.01 -26.68 14.44
N ALA A 7 -11.98 -26.33 13.15
CA ALA A 7 -12.05 -24.93 12.70
C ALA A 7 -13.35 -24.24 13.13
N LYS A 8 -14.48 -24.95 13.05
CA LYS A 8 -15.79 -24.48 13.54
C LYS A 8 -15.73 -24.17 15.04
N ARG A 9 -15.11 -25.05 15.83
CA ARG A 9 -14.96 -24.84 17.27
C ARG A 9 -14.07 -23.62 17.59
N GLU A 10 -12.98 -23.41 16.86
CA GLU A 10 -12.14 -22.22 17.03
C GLU A 10 -12.90 -20.93 16.73
N VAL A 11 -13.71 -20.91 15.66
CA VAL A 11 -14.59 -19.77 15.34
C VAL A 11 -15.62 -19.53 16.45
N GLU A 12 -16.25 -20.58 16.98
CA GLU A 12 -17.18 -20.45 18.11
C GLU A 12 -16.50 -19.91 19.37
N ILE A 13 -15.26 -20.33 19.65
CA ILE A 13 -14.47 -19.82 20.77
C ILE A 13 -14.13 -18.35 20.55
N ALA A 14 -13.65 -17.98 19.35
CA ALA A 14 -13.31 -16.62 19.00
C ALA A 14 -14.52 -15.70 19.19
N LYS A 15 -15.67 -16.03 18.59
CA LYS A 15 -16.92 -15.26 18.69
C LYS A 15 -17.44 -15.12 20.12
N LYS A 16 -17.21 -16.12 20.98
CA LYS A 16 -17.58 -16.07 22.42
C LYS A 16 -16.59 -15.28 23.26
N SER A 17 -15.30 -15.36 22.96
CA SER A 17 -14.23 -14.66 23.69
C SER A 17 -14.27 -13.15 23.44
N SER A 18 -14.72 -12.75 22.26
CA SER A 18 -14.93 -11.37 21.85
C SER A 18 -16.28 -10.80 22.30
N ALA A 19 -16.89 -11.35 23.36
CA ALA A 19 -18.08 -10.81 24.00
C ALA A 19 -17.80 -9.47 24.71
N MET A 20 -17.34 -8.46 23.96
CA MET A 20 -17.46 -7.05 24.29
C MET A 20 -18.65 -6.49 23.51
N LYS A 21 -19.56 -5.87 24.25
CA LYS A 21 -20.87 -5.40 23.81
C LYS A 21 -20.69 -4.17 22.90
N ASP A 22 -20.82 -4.32 21.59
CA ASP A 22 -21.09 -3.18 20.71
C ASP A 22 -21.63 -3.62 19.33
N GLU A 23 -22.31 -2.69 18.63
CA GLU A 23 -22.89 -2.91 17.28
C GLU A 23 -21.81 -3.24 16.22
N ASP A 24 -20.57 -2.80 16.41
CA ASP A 24 -19.40 -3.13 15.56
C ASP A 24 -19.05 -4.64 15.56
N PHE A 25 -19.57 -5.40 16.54
CA PHE A 25 -19.28 -6.82 16.67
C PHE A 25 -20.01 -7.71 15.66
N ASP A 26 -21.17 -7.27 15.14
CA ASP A 26 -21.95 -8.08 14.19
C ASP A 26 -21.16 -8.27 12.87
N TYR A 27 -20.54 -7.18 12.40
CA TYR A 27 -19.68 -7.20 11.20
C TYR A 27 -18.46 -8.13 11.34
N VAL A 28 -17.76 -8.07 12.49
CA VAL A 28 -16.60 -8.96 12.74
C VAL A 28 -17.05 -10.41 12.91
N GLY A 29 -18.22 -10.64 13.51
CA GLY A 29 -18.86 -11.95 13.61
C GLY A 29 -19.14 -12.58 12.25
N GLU A 30 -19.64 -11.79 11.29
CA GLU A 30 -19.88 -12.22 9.90
C GLU A 30 -18.57 -12.54 9.15
N CYS A 31 -17.47 -11.86 9.48
CA CYS A 31 -16.14 -12.15 8.92
C CYS A 31 -15.66 -13.55 9.34
N TYR A 32 -15.86 -13.93 10.60
CA TYR A 32 -15.56 -15.28 11.07
C TYR A 32 -16.40 -16.35 10.35
N ASP A 33 -17.70 -16.09 10.14
CA ASP A 33 -18.58 -17.02 9.44
C ASP A 33 -18.19 -17.16 7.96
N SER A 34 -17.77 -16.07 7.32
CA SER A 34 -17.26 -16.07 5.95
C SER A 34 -15.95 -16.83 5.83
N ALA A 35 -15.02 -16.65 6.79
CA ALA A 35 -13.78 -17.42 6.86
C ALA A 35 -14.05 -18.91 7.04
N LEU A 36 -15.02 -19.29 7.89
CA LEU A 36 -15.41 -20.68 8.09
C LEU A 36 -16.03 -21.30 6.83
N LYS A 37 -16.86 -20.55 6.09
CA LYS A 37 -17.41 -20.99 4.79
C LYS A 37 -16.30 -21.27 3.78
N ALA A 38 -15.32 -20.38 3.65
CA ALA A 38 -14.16 -20.59 2.78
C ALA A 38 -13.36 -21.83 3.20
N TYR A 39 -13.12 -21.98 4.51
CA TYR A 39 -12.42 -23.16 5.05
C TYR A 39 -13.17 -24.46 4.76
N LYS A 40 -14.51 -24.46 4.89
CA LYS A 40 -15.36 -25.61 4.56
C LYS A 40 -15.22 -26.02 3.10
N SER A 41 -15.24 -25.06 2.17
CA SER A 41 -15.04 -25.33 0.74
C SER A 41 -13.73 -26.09 0.50
N LEU A 42 -12.63 -25.65 1.14
CA LEU A 42 -11.34 -26.33 1.02
C LEU A 42 -11.38 -27.76 1.57
N CYS A 43 -12.10 -28.00 2.67
CA CYS A 43 -12.29 -29.35 3.20
C CYS A 43 -13.14 -30.23 2.27
N ASP A 44 -14.21 -29.69 1.69
CA ASP A 44 -15.10 -30.40 0.78
C ASP A 44 -14.38 -30.77 -0.54
N ASP A 45 -13.41 -29.95 -0.98
CA ASP A 45 -12.52 -30.20 -2.14
C ASP A 45 -11.34 -31.16 -1.83
N GLU A 46 -11.38 -31.85 -0.68
CA GLU A 46 -10.35 -32.79 -0.21
C GLU A 46 -8.92 -32.22 -0.22
N HIS A 47 -8.77 -30.91 -0.04
CA HIS A 47 -7.47 -30.26 -0.07
C HIS A 47 -6.58 -30.70 1.10
N SER A 48 -5.31 -30.93 0.81
CA SER A 48 -4.27 -31.18 1.81
C SER A 48 -3.66 -29.88 2.34
N GLY A 49 -2.84 -29.93 3.39
CA GLY A 49 -2.18 -28.75 3.96
C GLY A 49 -1.41 -27.90 2.94
N LEU A 50 -0.83 -28.51 1.90
CA LEU A 50 -0.18 -27.76 0.80
C LEU A 50 -1.19 -26.98 -0.05
N SER A 51 -2.28 -27.64 -0.46
CA SER A 51 -3.34 -27.02 -1.26
C SER A 51 -4.04 -25.88 -0.50
N PHE A 52 -4.16 -25.99 0.83
CA PHE A 52 -4.61 -24.89 1.69
C PHE A 52 -3.69 -23.68 1.60
N GLY A 53 -2.38 -23.88 1.71
CA GLY A 53 -1.39 -22.81 1.60
C GLY A 53 -1.44 -22.09 0.24
N ILE A 54 -1.50 -22.86 -0.85
CA ILE A 54 -1.60 -22.32 -2.21
C ILE A 54 -2.90 -21.51 -2.37
N THR A 55 -4.03 -22.07 -1.97
CA THR A 55 -5.33 -21.41 -2.13
C THR A 55 -5.44 -20.16 -1.28
N ALA A 56 -4.92 -20.19 -0.05
CA ALA A 56 -4.86 -18.99 0.80
C ALA A 56 -4.00 -17.89 0.19
N SER A 57 -2.88 -18.23 -0.47
CA SER A 57 -2.04 -17.26 -1.17
C SER A 57 -2.79 -16.60 -2.34
N ILE A 58 -3.50 -17.40 -3.14
CA ILE A 58 -4.34 -16.90 -4.25
C ILE A 58 -5.47 -16.01 -3.72
N LEU A 59 -6.19 -16.45 -2.68
CA LEU A 59 -7.28 -15.70 -2.08
C LEU A 59 -6.80 -14.35 -1.54
N LYS A 60 -5.65 -14.30 -0.87
CA LYS A 60 -5.06 -13.03 -0.39
C LYS A 60 -4.79 -12.04 -1.53
N ARG A 61 -4.33 -12.50 -2.69
CA ARG A 61 -4.14 -11.65 -3.88
C ARG A 61 -5.47 -11.14 -4.41
N LEU A 62 -6.47 -12.02 -4.52
CA LEU A 62 -7.82 -11.63 -4.96
C LEU A 62 -8.47 -10.60 -4.04
N LEU A 63 -8.34 -10.76 -2.71
CA LEU A 63 -8.85 -9.80 -1.72
C LEU A 63 -8.20 -8.41 -1.84
N ARG A 64 -6.99 -8.33 -2.39
CA ARG A 64 -6.27 -7.08 -2.66
C ARG A 64 -6.48 -6.54 -4.07
N ALA A 65 -7.27 -7.25 -4.89
CA ALA A 65 -7.38 -7.01 -6.33
C ALA A 65 -6.03 -7.06 -7.07
N ASP A 66 -5.09 -7.85 -6.56
CA ASP A 66 -3.80 -8.08 -7.22
C ASP A 66 -3.98 -9.04 -8.42
N PRO A 67 -3.34 -8.78 -9.57
CA PRO A 67 -3.48 -9.63 -10.74
C PRO A 67 -2.83 -10.98 -10.50
N LEU A 68 -3.49 -12.09 -10.84
CA LEU A 68 -2.94 -13.44 -10.64
C LEU A 68 -1.83 -13.82 -11.63
N THR A 69 -1.83 -13.20 -12.82
CA THR A 69 -0.84 -13.36 -13.87
C THR A 69 -0.33 -12.00 -14.33
N PRO A 70 0.85 -11.91 -14.97
CA PRO A 70 1.37 -10.62 -15.45
C PRO A 70 0.37 -9.90 -16.36
N ILE A 71 0.35 -8.58 -16.24
CA ILE A 71 -0.44 -7.66 -17.08
C ILE A 71 0.46 -7.21 -18.23
N TYR A 72 0.00 -7.38 -19.47
CA TYR A 72 0.68 -6.91 -20.68
C TYR A 72 0.00 -5.63 -21.19
N ASP A 73 0.70 -4.88 -22.05
CA ASP A 73 0.14 -3.68 -22.67
C ASP A 73 -0.79 -4.05 -23.84
N GLU A 74 -1.98 -4.54 -23.53
CA GLU A 74 -2.97 -4.95 -24.53
C GLU A 74 -4.17 -3.98 -24.50
N PRO A 75 -4.72 -3.56 -25.65
CA PRO A 75 -5.78 -2.56 -25.70
C PRO A 75 -7.02 -2.90 -24.87
N ASP A 76 -7.36 -4.18 -24.73
CA ASP A 76 -8.52 -4.67 -23.99
C ASP A 76 -8.31 -4.72 -22.47
N VAL A 77 -7.09 -4.51 -21.98
CA VAL A 77 -6.77 -4.43 -20.54
C VAL A 77 -7.08 -3.05 -19.97
N TRP A 78 -7.21 -2.02 -20.81
CA TRP A 78 -7.29 -0.63 -20.40
C TRP A 78 -8.70 -0.05 -20.59
N ASN A 79 -9.15 0.73 -19.62
CA ASN A 79 -10.34 1.58 -19.73
C ASN A 79 -9.90 3.04 -19.71
N GLU A 80 -10.27 3.82 -20.72
CA GLU A 80 -10.10 5.27 -20.65
C GLU A 80 -10.95 5.82 -19.51
N VAL A 81 -10.34 6.62 -18.64
CA VAL A 81 -11.03 7.26 -17.52
C VAL A 81 -10.96 8.77 -17.70
N ALA A 82 -12.06 9.46 -17.39
CA ALA A 82 -12.10 10.91 -17.46
C ALA A 82 -11.23 11.49 -16.35
N GLY A 83 -10.18 12.22 -16.72
CA GLY A 83 -9.32 12.94 -15.81
C GLY A 83 -8.46 13.91 -16.60
N ILE A 84 -8.42 15.16 -16.18
CA ILE A 84 -7.46 16.14 -16.69
C ILE A 84 -6.28 16.04 -15.74
N ARG A 85 -5.25 15.23 -16.08
CA ARG A 85 -3.92 15.55 -15.55
C ARG A 85 -3.51 16.87 -16.20
N GLU A 86 -2.76 17.70 -15.47
CA GLU A 86 -2.39 19.07 -15.87
C GLU A 86 -1.80 19.15 -17.31
N ASP A 87 -1.24 18.04 -17.80
CA ASP A 87 -0.53 17.93 -19.08
C ASP A 87 -1.40 17.46 -20.28
N GLU A 88 -2.73 17.50 -20.20
CA GLU A 88 -3.65 17.03 -21.26
C GLU A 88 -3.45 15.56 -21.71
N CYS A 89 -2.79 14.73 -20.89
CA CYS A 89 -2.58 13.33 -21.23
C CYS A 89 -3.87 12.50 -21.10
N LYS A 90 -3.97 11.43 -21.88
CA LYS A 90 -5.06 10.45 -21.76
C LYS A 90 -4.72 9.46 -20.66
N VAL A 91 -5.62 9.34 -19.68
CA VAL A 91 -5.46 8.43 -18.55
C VAL A 91 -6.30 7.18 -18.78
N TYR A 92 -5.68 6.03 -18.57
CA TYR A 92 -6.32 4.73 -18.64
C TYR A 92 -6.14 3.99 -17.32
N GLN A 93 -7.21 3.39 -16.82
CA GLN A 93 -7.18 2.51 -15.65
C GLN A 93 -7.19 1.05 -16.10
N CYS A 94 -6.36 0.22 -15.48
CA CYS A 94 -6.31 -1.21 -15.79
C CYS A 94 -7.58 -1.92 -15.28
N ARG A 95 -8.21 -2.72 -16.14
CA ARG A 95 -9.37 -3.56 -15.81
C ARG A 95 -9.05 -4.70 -14.85
N ARG A 96 -7.79 -5.16 -14.84
CA ARG A 96 -7.35 -6.32 -14.06
C ARG A 96 -6.79 -5.95 -12.68
N MET A 97 -6.39 -4.69 -12.50
CA MET A 97 -5.80 -4.17 -11.27
C MET A 97 -6.15 -2.68 -11.18
N SER A 98 -7.18 -2.33 -10.41
CA SER A 98 -7.73 -0.97 -10.39
C SER A 98 -6.74 0.08 -9.90
N SER A 99 -5.69 -0.30 -9.18
CA SER A 99 -4.65 0.62 -8.75
C SER A 99 -3.63 0.97 -9.83
N LEU A 100 -3.56 0.20 -10.92
CA LEU A 100 -2.64 0.43 -12.03
C LEU A 100 -3.26 1.37 -13.08
N PHE A 101 -2.53 2.44 -13.37
CA PHE A 101 -2.87 3.45 -14.37
C PHE A 101 -1.80 3.51 -15.46
N LYS A 102 -2.24 3.94 -16.63
CA LYS A 102 -1.43 4.22 -17.82
C LYS A 102 -1.74 5.63 -18.29
N ASP A 103 -0.74 6.47 -18.38
CA ASP A 103 -0.83 7.82 -18.92
C ASP A 103 -0.20 7.84 -20.32
N VAL A 104 -0.94 8.35 -21.31
CA VAL A 104 -0.49 8.49 -22.70
C VAL A 104 -0.43 9.97 -23.05
N TYR A 105 0.77 10.48 -23.25
CA TYR A 105 1.04 11.88 -23.55
C TYR A 105 0.89 12.19 -25.06
N PRO A 106 0.61 13.46 -25.43
CA PRO A 106 0.51 13.86 -26.84
C PRO A 106 1.75 13.58 -27.69
N ASP A 107 2.94 13.54 -27.07
CA ASP A 107 4.22 13.24 -27.72
C ASP A 107 4.49 11.74 -27.91
N GLY A 108 3.57 10.87 -27.46
CA GLY A 108 3.68 9.42 -27.52
C GLY A 108 4.40 8.78 -26.33
N ARG A 109 4.85 9.56 -25.33
CA ARG A 109 5.35 9.00 -24.07
C ARG A 109 4.23 8.24 -23.36
N VAL A 110 4.60 7.11 -22.76
CA VAL A 110 3.70 6.28 -21.96
C VAL A 110 4.33 6.06 -20.59
N GLU A 111 3.56 6.35 -19.54
CA GLU A 111 3.98 6.15 -18.15
C GLU A 111 2.95 5.28 -17.43
N TYR A 112 3.44 4.54 -16.42
CA TYR A 112 2.63 3.63 -15.62
C TYR A 112 2.81 3.96 -14.16
N SER A 113 1.70 4.04 -13.41
CA SER A 113 1.69 4.30 -11.97
C SER A 113 0.77 3.31 -11.27
N ASP A 114 1.16 2.81 -10.10
CA ASP A 114 0.34 1.93 -9.27
C ASP A 114 0.19 2.55 -7.88
N VAL A 115 -1.00 3.06 -7.57
CA VAL A 115 -1.28 3.81 -6.33
C VAL A 115 -1.22 2.93 -5.07
N ASN A 116 -1.18 1.61 -5.23
CA ASN A 116 -1.04 0.67 -4.12
C ASN A 116 0.36 0.02 -4.08
N ARG A 117 1.31 0.49 -4.88
CA ARG A 117 2.68 -0.07 -4.96
C ARG A 117 3.52 0.29 -3.74
N ILE A 118 3.32 1.47 -3.18
CA ILE A 118 4.12 2.04 -2.10
C ILE A 118 3.36 1.95 -0.78
N ASN A 119 4.00 1.38 0.23
CA ASN A 119 3.51 1.32 1.60
C ASN A 119 4.51 2.08 2.49
N CYS A 120 4.17 3.29 2.90
CA CYS A 120 5.06 4.08 3.76
C CYS A 120 4.88 3.66 5.22
N ILE A 121 5.97 3.44 5.93
CA ILE A 121 6.01 3.04 7.33
C ILE A 121 6.76 4.12 8.09
N ASP A 122 6.08 4.78 9.01
CA ASP A 122 6.72 5.75 9.90
C ASP A 122 7.65 5.02 10.88
N VAL A 123 8.90 5.45 10.97
CA VAL A 123 9.92 4.77 11.78
C VAL A 123 9.74 4.94 13.28
N ASP A 124 9.04 6.00 13.71
CA ASP A 124 8.83 6.30 15.14
C ASP A 124 7.59 5.58 15.66
N THR A 125 6.51 5.56 14.88
CA THR A 125 5.19 5.05 15.28
C THR A 125 4.87 3.66 14.72
N THR A 126 5.59 3.20 13.70
CA THR A 126 5.34 1.96 12.93
C THR A 126 4.00 1.92 12.18
N PHE A 127 3.27 3.04 12.13
CA PHE A 127 2.05 3.15 11.35
C PHE A 127 2.34 3.19 9.86
N SER A 128 1.46 2.56 9.09
CA SER A 128 1.54 2.56 7.63
C SER A 128 0.58 3.56 7.00
N TYR A 129 1.02 4.30 6.00
CA TYR A 129 0.21 5.28 5.27
C TYR A 129 0.72 5.47 3.83
N HIS A 130 0.03 6.32 3.07
CA HIS A 130 0.37 6.66 1.70
C HIS A 130 1.05 8.05 1.65
N SER A 131 2.16 8.18 0.92
CA SER A 131 2.88 9.45 0.76
C SER A 131 3.18 9.76 -0.71
N SER A 132 2.60 10.84 -1.23
CA SER A 132 2.83 11.29 -2.61
C SER A 132 4.27 11.71 -2.89
N LEU A 133 5.07 12.02 -1.86
CA LEU A 133 6.51 12.25 -2.02
C LEU A 133 7.23 10.95 -2.35
N ALA A 134 6.88 9.86 -1.66
CA ALA A 134 7.45 8.55 -1.91
C ALA A 134 7.03 8.03 -3.29
N ASP A 135 5.75 8.15 -3.65
CA ASP A 135 5.24 7.72 -4.97
C ASP A 135 6.01 8.41 -6.09
N ARG A 136 6.10 9.76 -6.06
CA ARG A 136 6.81 10.53 -7.08
C ARG A 136 8.29 10.16 -7.17
N TRP A 137 8.94 9.89 -6.05
CA TRP A 137 10.33 9.45 -6.05
C TRP A 137 10.49 8.08 -6.70
N PHE A 138 9.62 7.12 -6.38
CA PHE A 138 9.67 5.76 -6.93
C PHE A 138 9.27 5.71 -8.40
N ASP A 139 8.23 6.42 -8.81
CA ASP A 139 7.80 6.48 -10.21
C ASP A 139 8.91 7.05 -11.10
N LYS A 140 9.68 8.02 -10.58
CA LYS A 140 10.82 8.61 -11.29
C LYS A 140 12.05 7.68 -11.35
N ASN A 141 12.43 7.05 -10.23
CA ASN A 141 13.70 6.32 -10.14
C ASN A 141 13.55 4.81 -10.47
N TYR A 142 12.36 4.26 -10.26
CA TYR A 142 12.02 2.85 -10.48
C TYR A 142 10.68 2.77 -11.23
N PRO A 143 10.59 3.31 -12.46
CA PRO A 143 9.34 3.31 -13.21
C PRO A 143 8.81 1.89 -13.43
N ILE A 144 7.48 1.74 -13.39
CA ILE A 144 6.82 0.46 -13.65
C ILE A 144 7.11 0.04 -15.10
N LYS A 145 7.44 -1.25 -15.26
CA LYS A 145 7.64 -1.87 -16.57
C LYS A 145 6.65 -3.00 -16.76
N LEU A 146 6.14 -3.14 -17.98
CA LEU A 146 5.32 -4.28 -18.36
C LEU A 146 6.20 -5.43 -18.88
N PRO A 147 5.82 -6.69 -18.63
CA PRO A 147 4.59 -7.08 -17.95
C PRO A 147 4.65 -6.89 -16.42
N TYR A 148 3.54 -6.46 -15.80
CA TYR A 148 3.48 -6.08 -14.39
C TYR A 148 2.62 -7.02 -13.54
N THR A 149 3.07 -7.34 -12.33
CA THR A 149 2.41 -8.31 -11.43
C THR A 149 1.93 -7.73 -10.11
N GLY A 150 2.01 -6.42 -9.92
CA GLY A 150 1.68 -5.76 -8.65
C GLY A 150 2.82 -5.86 -7.64
N GLU A 151 3.81 -4.98 -7.79
CA GLU A 151 4.93 -4.86 -6.86
C GLU A 151 4.48 -4.18 -5.56
N LYS A 152 5.11 -4.54 -4.44
CA LYS A 152 4.91 -3.89 -3.15
C LYS A 152 6.26 -3.47 -2.59
N ILE A 153 6.36 -2.21 -2.20
CA ILE A 153 7.58 -1.60 -1.66
C ILE A 153 7.24 -0.99 -0.31
N ASP A 154 7.89 -1.49 0.74
CA ASP A 154 7.82 -0.89 2.06
C ASP A 154 8.85 0.24 2.15
N VAL A 155 8.40 1.47 2.38
CA VAL A 155 9.24 2.67 2.41
C VAL A 155 9.26 3.23 3.83
N PHE A 156 10.44 3.35 4.42
CA PHE A 156 10.60 3.82 5.78
C PHE A 156 10.80 5.33 5.79
N ILE A 157 9.87 6.02 6.43
CA ILE A 157 9.80 7.47 6.47
C ILE A 157 9.89 7.94 7.93
N GLU A 158 10.50 9.10 8.14
CA GLU A 158 10.50 9.81 9.42
C GLU A 158 9.80 11.15 9.24
N GLU A 159 8.75 11.41 10.02
CA GLU A 159 8.05 12.69 10.03
C GLU A 159 8.19 13.38 11.39
N PHE A 160 8.39 14.69 11.37
CA PHE A 160 8.36 15.47 12.60
C PHE A 160 8.05 16.94 12.36
N LEU A 161 7.67 17.59 13.45
CA LEU A 161 7.31 19.00 13.50
C LEU A 161 8.42 19.84 14.13
N THR A 162 8.79 20.95 13.50
CA THR A 162 9.74 21.92 14.07
C THR A 162 9.13 23.27 14.44
N ASP A 163 7.90 23.52 14.01
CA ASP A 163 7.06 24.67 14.39
C ASP A 163 5.61 24.20 14.56
N GLU A 164 5.03 24.41 15.74
CA GLU A 164 3.66 23.97 16.08
C GLU A 164 2.59 24.60 15.19
N LYS A 165 2.93 25.72 14.54
CA LYS A 165 2.01 26.40 13.61
C LYS A 165 1.79 25.63 12.31
N ASN A 166 2.63 24.66 11.99
CA ASN A 166 2.63 23.96 10.71
C ASN A 166 1.75 22.70 10.70
N GLY A 167 0.98 22.44 11.75
CA GLY A 167 0.09 21.29 11.85
C GLY A 167 0.77 20.07 12.45
N ASP A 168 0.58 18.90 11.85
CA ASP A 168 1.02 17.62 12.43
C ASP A 168 2.51 17.35 12.22
N PHE A 169 3.04 17.71 11.05
CA PHE A 169 4.46 17.63 10.71
C PHE A 169 4.82 18.69 9.67
N ASP A 170 6.08 19.11 9.64
CA ASP A 170 6.60 20.08 8.67
C ASP A 170 7.91 19.64 8.02
N THR A 171 8.36 18.42 8.35
CA THR A 171 9.61 17.83 7.90
C THR A 171 9.40 16.36 7.65
N VAL A 172 9.84 15.88 6.49
CA VAL A 172 9.71 14.48 6.06
C VAL A 172 11.07 13.99 5.61
N GLY A 173 11.50 12.82 6.10
CA GLY A 173 12.67 12.11 5.62
C GLY A 173 12.28 10.77 5.02
N ILE A 174 12.45 10.60 3.71
CA ILE A 174 12.35 9.30 3.03
C ILE A 174 13.72 8.63 3.15
N LEU A 175 13.83 7.66 4.05
CA LEU A 175 15.12 7.15 4.51
C LEU A 175 15.61 6.00 3.63
N TYR A 176 14.85 4.91 3.59
CA TYR A 176 15.18 3.70 2.84
C TYR A 176 13.92 2.93 2.49
N ALA A 177 14.04 1.95 1.60
CA ALA A 177 12.95 1.06 1.25
C ALA A 177 13.40 -0.39 1.22
N ASN A 178 12.46 -1.30 1.44
CA ASN A 178 12.59 -2.72 1.16
C ASN A 178 11.78 -3.06 -0.08
N LYS A 179 12.48 -3.48 -1.13
CA LYS A 179 11.91 -3.91 -2.39
C LYS A 179 12.43 -5.31 -2.68
N ASP A 180 11.54 -6.31 -2.69
CA ASP A 180 11.89 -7.72 -2.96
C ASP A 180 13.01 -8.28 -2.06
N GLY A 181 13.12 -7.79 -0.81
CA GLY A 181 14.17 -8.17 0.12
C GLY A 181 15.49 -7.39 -0.04
N GLU A 182 15.57 -6.49 -1.01
CA GLU A 182 16.69 -5.57 -1.20
C GLU A 182 16.43 -4.24 -0.49
N VAL A 183 17.45 -3.74 0.22
CA VAL A 183 17.41 -2.44 0.87
C VAL A 183 17.92 -1.36 -0.07
N ILE A 184 17.08 -0.39 -0.39
CA ILE A 184 17.41 0.78 -1.20
C ILE A 184 17.57 1.98 -0.27
N ASN A 185 18.76 2.59 -0.22
CA ASN A 185 18.98 3.83 0.53
C ASN A 185 18.52 5.03 -0.29
N ILE A 186 17.58 5.81 0.25
CA ILE A 186 16.94 6.93 -0.45
C ILE A 186 17.51 8.26 0.06
N ASN A 187 17.48 8.48 1.37
CA ASN A 187 18.01 9.66 2.05
C ASN A 187 17.59 10.98 1.38
N LYS A 188 16.28 11.12 1.12
CA LYS A 188 15.66 12.35 0.63
C LYS A 188 14.90 13.04 1.74
N TYR A 189 15.08 14.34 1.85
CA TYR A 189 14.57 15.11 2.98
C TYR A 189 13.82 16.31 2.45
N TYR A 190 12.71 16.65 3.11
CA TYR A 190 11.83 17.73 2.68
C TYR A 190 11.38 18.53 3.89
N LYS A 191 11.11 19.82 3.68
CA LYS A 191 10.29 20.64 4.59
C LYS A 191 9.06 21.13 3.86
N ALA A 192 7.99 21.35 4.60
CA ALA A 192 6.86 22.11 4.06
C ALA A 192 7.34 23.50 3.63
N ASP A 193 6.86 23.95 2.48
CA ASP A 193 6.91 25.37 2.14
C ASP A 193 5.88 26.11 3.00
N GLU A 194 6.26 27.29 3.49
CA GLU A 194 5.39 28.11 4.36
C GLU A 194 4.44 28.98 3.51
N GLU A 195 4.80 29.23 2.25
CA GLU A 195 4.03 30.06 1.33
C GLU A 195 3.05 29.23 0.48
N ASP A 196 3.47 28.03 0.07
CA ASP A 196 2.69 27.10 -0.74
C ASP A 196 2.55 25.74 -0.03
N LYS A 197 1.47 24.99 -0.28
CA LYS A 197 1.27 23.65 0.29
C LYS A 197 2.16 22.56 -0.35
N ASP A 198 3.38 22.92 -0.73
CA ASP A 198 4.33 22.04 -1.40
C ASP A 198 5.55 21.72 -0.50
N TRP A 199 6.47 20.90 -1.03
CA TRP A 199 7.63 20.39 -0.33
C TRP A 199 8.93 20.88 -0.94
N VAL A 200 9.78 21.48 -0.11
CA VAL A 200 11.11 21.92 -0.51
C VAL A 200 12.15 20.89 -0.09
N GLU A 201 12.93 20.38 -1.04
CA GLU A 201 14.01 19.43 -0.77
C GLU A 201 15.11 20.08 0.09
N LEU A 202 15.56 19.33 1.10
CA LEU A 202 16.61 19.70 2.03
C LEU A 202 17.88 18.88 1.77
N THR A 203 19.01 19.51 2.04
CA THR A 203 20.25 18.77 2.28
C THR A 203 20.16 17.98 3.59
N GLN A 204 20.92 16.90 3.70
CA GLN A 204 21.02 16.10 4.92
C GLN A 204 21.43 16.96 6.14
N ALA A 205 22.33 17.93 5.97
CA ALA A 205 22.73 18.83 7.04
C ALA A 205 21.59 19.73 7.53
N GLN A 206 20.76 20.24 6.62
CA GLN A 206 19.57 21.03 6.98
C GLN A 206 18.53 20.17 7.70
N TYR A 207 18.31 18.94 7.25
CA TYR A 207 17.44 17.97 7.91
C TYR A 207 17.87 17.70 9.36
N TYR A 208 19.15 17.38 9.60
CA TYR A 208 19.63 17.15 10.96
C TYR A 208 19.56 18.40 11.83
N LYS A 209 19.79 19.60 11.27
CA LYS A 209 19.60 20.85 12.01
C LYS A 209 18.15 21.02 12.48
N ARG A 210 17.19 20.65 11.64
CA ARG A 210 15.75 20.62 11.98
C ARG A 210 15.46 19.57 13.06
N LYS A 211 16.02 18.36 12.94
CA LYS A 211 15.88 17.29 13.93
C LYS A 211 16.42 17.69 15.31
N LEU A 212 17.57 18.36 15.37
CA LEU A 212 18.11 18.89 16.63
C LEU A 212 17.20 19.94 17.26
N LYS A 213 16.50 20.75 16.46
CA LYS A 213 15.52 21.73 16.96
C LYS A 213 14.31 21.04 17.61
N LYS A 214 13.85 19.91 17.07
CA LYS A 214 12.80 19.06 17.69
C LYS A 214 13.24 18.57 19.07
N ILE A 215 14.40 17.92 19.14
CA ILE A 215 14.92 17.33 20.39
C ILE A 215 15.10 18.39 21.49
N ASN A 216 15.57 19.59 21.15
CA ASN A 216 15.77 20.66 22.13
C ASN A 216 14.47 21.33 22.63
N ARG A 217 13.31 20.98 22.05
CA ARG A 217 11.99 21.46 22.50
C ARG A 217 11.28 20.48 23.43
N GLU A 218 11.64 19.19 23.37
CA GLU A 218 11.16 18.12 24.25
C GLU A 218 11.90 18.11 25.60
#